data_AF-A0A536DTS5-F1
#
_entry.id   AF-A0A536DTS5-F1
#
_cell.length_a   1.000
_cell.length_b   1.000
_cell.length_c   1.000
_cell.angle_alpha   90.00
_cell.angle_beta   90.00
_cell.angle_gamma   90.00
#
_symmetry.space_group_name_H-M   'P 1'
#
loop_
_entity.id
_entity.type
_entity.pdbx_description
1 polymer ?
#
loop_
_entity_poly.entity_id
_entity_poly.type
_entity_poly.pdbx_seq_one_letter_code
_entity_poly.pdbx_strand_id
1 'polypeptide(L)'
;MTDDTRLSMFGGLRVGLVLVSVAAVWLLGNSTAFAAPFTPSFDLTVSNANTSVRTNTTIVHSVPVGNNLIDSINTFIPIDWQIAAGDTYPVGNVVGQVSAKADKGCNGSVDTLTPGNLINQALAPTDPSQAEWLATIDGTWQMLFVVDQTTQPREWQIEVTLANASMPPNMCAPEELKVTIFGSSSPAGALVIANPTHANTYTWDDGLLSYGGSQVVFVSDNVVIGTDTDADGWANTVDNCSTVVNADQLNTDGDSLGDACDPDDDNDGFSDVVETSVGTNPLVRCGTNAWPADINNDGFSDITDVSVLTNVFGESVPPAPARYNIAPDPPDTFVDITDVTRMVGVFGQACP
;
A
#
# COMPACT_ATOMS: atom_id res chain seq x y z
N MET A 1 33.03 -29.91 6.65
CA MET A 1 32.20 -30.68 7.59
C MET A 1 32.29 -29.95 8.93
N THR A 2 31.50 -28.88 9.09
CA THR A 2 30.13 -28.90 9.68
C THR A 2 30.22 -29.36 11.14
N ASP A 3 29.74 -28.67 12.15
CA ASP A 3 28.82 -27.54 12.26
C ASP A 3 28.89 -27.04 13.71
N ASP A 4 28.12 -26.00 14.01
CA ASP A 4 27.52 -25.67 15.32
C ASP A 4 28.13 -24.48 16.08
N THR A 5 27.64 -23.29 15.71
CA THR A 5 27.78 -22.07 16.52
C THR A 5 26.42 -21.50 16.92
N ARG A 6 26.09 -21.76 18.19
CA ARG A 6 25.57 -20.82 19.21
C ARG A 6 24.10 -20.36 19.09
N LEU A 7 23.24 -21.08 19.83
CA LEU A 7 21.99 -20.57 20.39
C LEU A 7 22.17 -20.33 21.91
N SER A 8 22.11 -19.07 22.35
CA SER A 8 21.94 -18.64 23.76
C SER A 8 21.71 -17.11 23.72
N MET A 9 20.79 -16.45 24.43
CA MET A 9 20.32 -16.65 25.80
C MET A 9 18.97 -15.92 25.96
N PHE A 10 17.97 -16.56 26.58
CA PHE A 10 16.94 -15.86 27.35
C PHE A 10 16.93 -16.46 28.75
N GLY A 11 17.20 -15.64 29.76
CA GLY A 11 17.30 -16.07 31.14
C GLY A 11 17.03 -14.97 32.15
N GLY A 12 15.93 -15.14 32.91
CA GLY A 12 15.62 -14.53 34.21
C GLY A 12 14.72 -13.28 34.12
N LEU A 13 13.66 -13.06 34.91
CA LEU A 13 13.23 -13.65 36.18
C LEU A 13 11.73 -13.34 36.44
N ARG A 14 11.09 -14.22 37.21
CA ARG A 14 9.67 -14.43 37.54
C ARG A 14 8.91 -13.27 38.22
N VAL A 15 7.63 -13.11 37.85
CA VAL A 15 6.52 -12.75 38.77
C VAL A 15 5.39 -13.75 38.54
N GLY A 16 4.96 -14.43 39.62
CA GLY A 16 4.02 -15.54 39.54
C GLY A 16 2.56 -15.09 39.49
N LEU A 17 1.83 -15.55 38.48
CA LEU A 17 0.37 -15.60 38.46
C LEU A 17 -0.07 -17.06 38.61
N VAL A 18 -0.84 -17.34 39.67
CA VAL A 18 -1.42 -18.66 39.91
C VAL A 18 -2.55 -18.89 38.90
N LEU A 19 -2.30 -19.71 37.87
CA LEU A 19 -3.32 -20.18 36.96
C LEU A 19 -3.99 -21.44 37.51
N VAL A 20 -5.31 -21.34 37.74
CA VAL A 20 -6.20 -22.46 38.01
C VAL A 20 -6.21 -23.36 36.78
N SER A 21 -5.76 -24.60 36.93
CA SER A 21 -5.74 -25.62 35.88
C SER A 21 -7.16 -26.15 35.64
N VAL A 22 -7.82 -25.65 34.60
CA VAL A 22 -8.96 -26.34 33.97
C VAL A 22 -8.38 -27.24 32.88
N ALA A 23 -8.35 -28.54 33.14
CA ALA A 23 -8.00 -29.53 32.14
C ALA A 23 -9.09 -29.59 31.06
N ALA A 24 -8.85 -28.94 29.91
CA ALA A 24 -9.65 -29.16 28.72
C ALA A 24 -9.18 -30.45 28.04
N VAL A 25 -10.08 -31.43 27.99
CA VAL A 25 -9.94 -32.67 27.22
C VAL A 25 -9.93 -32.30 25.75
N TRP A 26 -8.78 -32.40 25.09
CA TRP A 26 -8.66 -32.24 23.64
C TRP A 26 -9.30 -33.44 22.93
N LEU A 27 -10.47 -33.23 22.34
CA LEU A 27 -10.96 -34.10 21.27
C LEU A 27 -10.05 -33.89 20.06
N LEU A 28 -9.28 -34.92 19.70
CA LEU A 28 -8.46 -34.97 18.50
C LEU A 28 -9.34 -34.87 17.25
N GLY A 29 -9.58 -33.65 16.79
CA GLY A 29 -9.94 -33.37 15.41
C GLY A 29 -8.66 -33.29 14.58
N ASN A 30 -8.26 -34.39 13.95
CA ASN A 30 -7.26 -34.37 12.89
C ASN A 30 -7.81 -33.56 11.71
N SER A 31 -7.48 -32.27 11.60
CA SER A 31 -7.55 -31.58 10.32
C SER A 31 -6.30 -31.96 9.53
N THR A 32 -6.49 -32.72 8.46
CA THR A 32 -5.45 -33.06 7.49
C THR A 32 -4.82 -31.79 6.90
N ALA A 33 -3.49 -31.77 6.94
CA ALA A 33 -2.54 -30.81 6.39
C ALA A 33 -3.01 -29.91 5.24
N PHE A 34 -2.71 -28.62 5.34
CA PHE A 34 -2.37 -27.80 4.17
C PHE A 34 -0.86 -27.55 4.17
N ALA A 35 -0.15 -28.29 3.31
CA ALA A 35 1.25 -28.08 2.97
C ALA A 35 1.40 -26.96 1.91
N ALA A 36 0.50 -25.98 1.91
CA ALA A 36 0.63 -24.79 1.08
C ALA A 36 1.67 -23.86 1.72
N PRO A 37 2.55 -23.24 0.93
CA PRO A 37 3.50 -22.25 1.44
C PRO A 37 2.73 -21.02 1.95
N PHE A 38 2.94 -20.65 3.22
CA PHE A 38 2.46 -19.39 3.77
C PHE A 38 3.26 -18.23 3.19
N THR A 39 2.62 -17.40 2.37
CA THR A 39 3.24 -16.25 1.69
C THR A 39 2.51 -14.95 2.02
N PRO A 40 2.59 -14.47 3.27
CA PRO A 40 2.03 -13.18 3.64
C PRO A 40 2.79 -12.01 2.99
N SER A 41 2.17 -10.85 2.91
CA SER A 41 2.81 -9.56 2.62
C SER A 41 2.59 -8.56 3.75
N PHE A 42 3.44 -7.54 3.79
CA PHE A 42 3.45 -6.46 4.75
C PHE A 42 3.72 -5.16 4.00
N ASP A 43 2.81 -4.21 4.15
CA ASP A 43 2.92 -2.88 3.56
C ASP A 43 2.70 -1.82 4.65
N LEU A 44 3.54 -0.78 4.64
CA LEU A 44 3.49 0.33 5.58
C LEU A 44 3.33 1.65 4.83
N THR A 45 2.35 2.45 5.23
CA THR A 45 2.11 3.78 4.66
C THR A 45 2.00 4.84 5.74
N VAL A 46 2.58 6.01 5.46
CA VAL A 46 2.61 7.16 6.37
C VAL A 46 1.98 8.36 5.68
N SER A 47 1.03 9.03 6.32
CA SER A 47 0.26 10.10 5.64
C SER A 47 1.02 11.42 5.46
N ASN A 48 2.26 11.51 5.92
CA ASN A 48 3.10 12.69 5.84
C ASN A 48 4.52 12.25 6.16
N ALA A 49 5.46 12.43 5.24
CA ALA A 49 6.83 11.92 5.41
C ALA A 49 7.74 12.88 6.20
N ASN A 50 7.27 14.05 6.65
CA ASN A 50 8.13 15.04 7.31
C ASN A 50 8.65 14.57 8.68
N THR A 51 9.90 14.94 8.99
CA THR A 51 10.54 14.58 10.26
C THR A 51 9.83 15.24 11.45
N SER A 52 9.79 14.54 12.58
CA SER A 52 9.11 14.97 13.82
C SER A 52 7.60 15.29 13.67
N VAL A 53 7.00 15.06 12.50
CA VAL A 53 5.56 15.22 12.29
C VAL A 53 4.83 14.01 12.84
N ARG A 54 3.69 14.25 13.48
CA ARG A 54 2.78 13.21 13.92
C ARG A 54 1.83 12.92 12.77
N THR A 55 1.86 11.71 12.25
CA THR A 55 1.15 11.34 11.03
C THR A 55 0.39 10.04 11.23
N ASN A 56 -0.69 9.84 10.48
CA ASN A 56 -1.35 8.54 10.50
C ASN A 56 -0.39 7.51 9.92
N THR A 57 -0.25 6.39 10.61
CA THR A 57 0.53 5.24 10.18
C THR A 57 -0.44 4.11 9.89
N THR A 58 -0.41 3.58 8.67
CA THR A 58 -1.27 2.47 8.26
C THR A 58 -0.40 1.28 7.93
N ILE A 59 -0.63 0.19 8.68
CA ILE A 59 0.02 -1.08 8.51
C ILE A 59 -0.97 -2.05 7.87
N VAL A 60 -0.58 -2.71 6.78
CA VAL A 60 -1.39 -3.71 6.09
C VAL A 60 -0.64 -5.03 6.10
N HIS A 61 -1.29 -6.06 6.65
CA HIS A 61 -0.83 -7.44 6.56
C HIS A 61 -1.79 -8.19 5.67
N SER A 62 -1.29 -8.87 4.64
CA SER A 62 -2.14 -9.60 3.70
C SER A 62 -1.68 -11.04 3.53
N VAL A 63 -2.62 -11.94 3.26
CA VAL A 63 -2.36 -13.35 2.94
C VAL A 63 -3.20 -13.74 1.72
N PRO A 64 -2.61 -14.34 0.68
CA PRO A 64 -3.36 -14.80 -0.47
C PRO A 64 -4.47 -15.80 -0.13
N VAL A 65 -5.58 -15.73 -0.87
CA VAL A 65 -6.70 -16.68 -0.81
C VAL A 65 -6.18 -18.12 -0.86
N GLY A 66 -6.62 -18.96 0.09
CA GLY A 66 -6.27 -20.39 0.12
C GLY A 66 -4.99 -20.76 0.86
N ASN A 67 -4.28 -19.78 1.43
CA ASN A 67 -3.17 -20.01 2.38
C ASN A 67 -3.67 -20.18 3.84
N ASN A 68 -2.74 -20.29 4.79
CA ASN A 68 -3.04 -20.36 6.22
C ASN A 68 -3.52 -19.00 6.77
N LEU A 69 -4.52 -19.00 7.67
CA LEU A 69 -4.91 -17.80 8.42
C LEU A 69 -3.74 -17.26 9.25
N ILE A 70 -3.73 -15.96 9.58
CA ILE A 70 -2.78 -15.39 10.56
C ILE A 70 -3.32 -15.60 11.99
N ASP A 71 -2.45 -16.07 12.89
CA ASP A 71 -2.69 -16.22 14.34
C ASP A 71 -2.32 -14.94 15.09
N SER A 72 -1.06 -14.55 14.92
CA SER A 72 -0.44 -13.42 15.60
C SER A 72 0.59 -12.74 14.71
N ILE A 73 0.83 -11.48 15.02
CA ILE A 73 1.68 -10.56 14.28
C ILE A 73 2.56 -9.84 15.30
N ASN A 74 3.85 -9.74 15.01
CA ASN A 74 4.82 -9.00 15.81
C ASN A 74 5.51 -7.97 14.92
N THR A 75 5.08 -6.72 15.00
CA THR A 75 5.66 -5.62 14.24
C THR A 75 6.72 -4.91 15.08
N PHE A 76 7.93 -4.81 14.53
CA PHE A 76 9.08 -4.17 15.14
C PHE A 76 9.29 -2.78 14.53
N ILE A 77 9.36 -1.79 15.41
CA ILE A 77 9.39 -0.37 15.05
C ILE A 77 10.78 0.18 15.36
N PRO A 78 11.44 0.87 14.40
CA PRO A 78 12.78 1.39 14.60
C PRO A 78 12.85 2.42 15.74
N ILE A 79 13.97 2.45 16.47
CA ILE A 79 14.10 3.30 17.67
C ILE A 79 13.84 4.79 17.43
N ASP A 80 14.19 5.29 16.25
CA ASP A 80 14.12 6.71 15.97
C ASP A 80 12.66 7.19 15.90
N TRP A 81 11.71 6.28 15.72
CA TRP A 81 10.29 6.55 15.83
C TRP A 81 9.89 6.70 17.29
N GLN A 82 9.17 7.78 17.58
CA GLN A 82 8.68 8.01 18.93
C GLN A 82 7.29 7.40 19.07
N ILE A 83 7.15 6.45 19.99
CA ILE A 83 5.85 6.05 20.52
C ILE A 83 5.80 6.60 21.94
N ALA A 84 5.23 7.78 22.09
CA ALA A 84 5.22 8.44 23.40
C ALA A 84 3.91 8.14 24.13
N ALA A 85 4.00 7.56 25.33
CA ALA A 85 2.98 7.68 26.41
C ALA A 85 2.98 9.09 27.04
N GLY A 86 3.31 10.11 26.25
CA GLY A 86 3.79 11.42 26.70
C GLY A 86 2.73 12.29 27.38
N ASP A 87 1.46 11.93 27.27
CA ASP A 87 0.38 12.50 28.06
C ASP A 87 -0.65 11.40 28.35
N THR A 88 -1.30 11.48 29.50
CA THR A 88 -2.33 10.52 29.93
C THR A 88 -3.44 10.48 28.88
N TYR A 89 -3.42 9.47 28.00
CA TYR A 89 -4.52 9.24 27.09
C TYR A 89 -5.60 8.45 27.82
N PRO A 90 -6.80 9.03 28.04
CA PRO A 90 -7.85 8.36 28.78
C PRO A 90 -8.19 7.00 28.14
N VAL A 91 -8.36 6.01 29.01
CA VAL A 91 -8.98 4.73 28.63
C VAL A 91 -10.33 5.02 27.97
N GLY A 92 -10.62 4.32 26.87
CA GLY A 92 -11.87 4.45 26.12
C GLY A 92 -11.81 5.41 24.92
N ASN A 93 -10.72 6.17 24.75
CA ASN A 93 -10.57 7.03 23.59
C ASN A 93 -10.06 6.26 22.34
N VAL A 94 -10.36 6.79 21.15
CA VAL A 94 -10.02 6.20 19.84
C VAL A 94 -8.61 6.59 19.40
N VAL A 95 -7.69 5.63 19.37
CA VAL A 95 -6.28 5.80 18.92
C VAL A 95 -6.08 5.46 17.44
N GLY A 96 -7.09 4.93 16.78
CA GLY A 96 -6.97 4.46 15.40
C GLY A 96 -8.23 3.75 14.90
N GLN A 97 -8.09 3.11 13.75
CA GLN A 97 -9.10 2.28 13.12
C GLN A 97 -8.50 0.96 12.67
N VAL A 98 -9.31 -0.09 12.68
CA VAL A 98 -8.96 -1.40 12.15
C VAL A 98 -10.03 -1.84 11.17
N SER A 99 -9.61 -2.33 10.02
CA SER A 99 -10.47 -2.95 9.02
C SER A 99 -9.84 -4.26 8.58
N ALA A 100 -10.68 -5.21 8.17
CA ALA A 100 -10.20 -6.50 7.72
C ALA A 100 -11.09 -7.04 6.59
N LYS A 101 -10.50 -7.90 5.76
CA LYS A 101 -11.19 -8.71 4.77
C LYS A 101 -10.98 -10.18 5.11
N ALA A 102 -12.06 -10.95 5.09
CA ALA A 102 -12.03 -12.38 5.40
C ALA A 102 -13.20 -13.10 4.74
N ASP A 103 -13.08 -14.40 4.50
CA ASP A 103 -14.20 -15.21 4.00
C ASP A 103 -15.19 -15.51 5.13
N LYS A 104 -16.31 -14.77 5.15
CA LYS A 104 -17.36 -14.95 6.13
C LYS A 104 -18.34 -16.03 5.65
N GLY A 105 -18.18 -17.21 6.21
CA GLY A 105 -18.99 -18.39 5.94
C GLY A 105 -18.20 -19.53 5.29
N CYS A 106 -16.90 -19.33 5.03
CA CYS A 106 -16.06 -20.32 4.36
C CYS A 106 -16.63 -20.74 2.99
N ASN A 107 -17.14 -19.77 2.23
CA ASN A 107 -17.82 -20.00 0.95
C ASN A 107 -16.92 -19.73 -0.27
N GLY A 108 -15.67 -19.32 -0.06
CA GLY A 108 -14.69 -18.98 -1.09
C GLY A 108 -14.77 -17.54 -1.59
N SER A 109 -15.63 -16.70 -1.00
CA SER A 109 -15.74 -15.28 -1.30
C SER A 109 -15.17 -14.45 -0.14
N VAL A 110 -14.45 -13.40 -0.49
CA VAL A 110 -13.82 -12.50 0.47
C VAL A 110 -14.79 -11.39 0.82
N ASP A 111 -15.15 -11.28 2.10
CA ASP A 111 -16.04 -10.24 2.60
C ASP A 111 -15.24 -9.11 3.25
N THR A 112 -15.63 -7.87 2.97
CA THR A 112 -15.12 -6.70 3.70
C THR A 112 -15.90 -6.57 5.00
N LEU A 113 -15.20 -6.65 6.14
CA LEU A 113 -15.82 -6.58 7.44
C LEU A 113 -16.07 -5.13 7.85
N THR A 114 -17.12 -4.89 8.65
CA THR A 114 -17.43 -3.56 9.18
C THR A 114 -16.26 -3.06 10.04
N PRO A 115 -15.60 -1.93 9.72
CA PRO A 115 -14.45 -1.45 10.46
C PRO A 115 -14.74 -1.16 11.93
N GLY A 116 -13.71 -1.32 12.76
CA GLY A 116 -13.74 -1.04 14.19
C GLY A 116 -12.84 0.13 14.57
N ASN A 117 -13.18 0.80 15.67
CA ASN A 117 -12.26 1.74 16.30
C ASN A 117 -11.23 0.97 17.14
N LEU A 118 -9.98 1.43 17.08
CA LEU A 118 -8.91 0.99 17.99
C LEU A 118 -8.99 1.83 19.26
N ILE A 119 -9.32 1.21 20.38
CA ILE A 119 -9.64 1.89 21.64
C ILE A 119 -8.56 1.63 22.69
N ASN A 120 -8.05 2.69 23.31
CA ASN A 120 -7.10 2.57 24.41
C ASN A 120 -7.71 1.89 25.64
N GLN A 121 -7.04 0.88 26.19
CA GLN A 121 -7.47 0.10 27.35
C GLN A 121 -6.69 0.44 28.62
N ALA A 122 -7.23 0.03 29.76
CA ALA A 122 -6.53 0.11 31.05
C ALA A 122 -5.56 -1.08 31.18
N LEU A 123 -4.27 -0.82 31.40
CA LEU A 123 -3.25 -1.84 31.61
C LEU A 123 -3.47 -2.61 32.93
N ALA A 124 -3.16 -3.91 32.94
CA ALA A 124 -3.06 -4.73 34.15
C ALA A 124 -1.73 -5.51 34.18
N PRO A 125 -0.73 -5.23 35.06
CA PRO A 125 -0.50 -4.12 35.99
C PRO A 125 0.21 -2.92 35.32
N THR A 126 0.39 -1.84 36.09
CA THR A 126 0.90 -0.51 35.69
C THR A 126 2.40 -0.51 35.28
N ASP A 127 2.77 -1.14 34.18
CA ASP A 127 4.06 -0.88 33.54
C ASP A 127 3.93 0.35 32.64
N PRO A 128 4.61 1.48 32.94
CA PRO A 128 4.54 2.69 32.11
C PRO A 128 5.20 2.52 30.72
N SER A 129 5.88 1.40 30.48
CA SER A 129 6.52 1.06 29.20
C SER A 129 5.60 0.32 28.22
N GLN A 130 4.36 0.03 28.64
CA GLN A 130 3.40 -0.71 27.83
C GLN A 130 2.13 0.09 27.53
N ALA A 131 1.45 -0.26 26.45
CA ALA A 131 0.09 0.20 26.13
C ALA A 131 -0.75 -0.97 25.60
N GLU A 132 -2.03 -0.98 25.92
CA GLU A 132 -2.98 -1.98 25.40
C GLU A 132 -4.09 -1.29 24.63
N TRP A 133 -4.36 -1.76 23.41
CA TRP A 133 -5.47 -1.29 22.61
C TRP A 133 -6.38 -2.44 22.21
N LEU A 134 -7.68 -2.19 22.19
CA LEU A 134 -8.69 -3.16 21.80
C LEU A 134 -9.45 -2.64 20.59
N ALA A 135 -9.56 -3.46 19.55
CA ALA A 135 -10.46 -3.20 18.44
C ALA A 135 -11.59 -4.22 18.42
N THR A 136 -12.76 -3.81 17.91
CA THR A 136 -13.88 -4.71 17.62
C THR A 136 -14.35 -4.51 16.18
N ILE A 137 -14.17 -5.52 15.33
CA ILE A 137 -14.58 -5.53 13.92
C ILE A 137 -15.88 -6.33 13.78
N ASP A 138 -16.77 -5.90 12.89
CA ASP A 138 -18.05 -6.56 12.62
C ASP A 138 -18.90 -6.83 13.89
N GLY A 139 -18.70 -5.99 14.91
CA GLY A 139 -19.37 -6.07 16.22
C GLY A 139 -19.02 -7.28 17.08
N THR A 140 -18.14 -8.19 16.63
CA THR A 140 -17.90 -9.48 17.29
C THR A 140 -16.43 -9.88 17.38
N TRP A 141 -15.60 -9.44 16.43
CA TRP A 141 -14.19 -9.81 16.37
C TRP A 141 -13.33 -8.90 17.23
N GLN A 142 -12.83 -9.42 18.35
CA GLN A 142 -11.98 -8.68 19.25
C GLN A 142 -10.50 -8.94 18.94
N MET A 143 -9.73 -7.86 18.82
CA MET A 143 -8.28 -7.90 18.61
C MET A 143 -7.61 -7.12 19.72
N LEU A 144 -6.67 -7.78 20.42
CA LEU A 144 -5.86 -7.16 21.44
C LEU A 144 -4.50 -6.80 20.85
N PHE A 145 -4.13 -5.53 20.99
CA PHE A 145 -2.85 -4.97 20.62
C PHE A 145 -2.09 -4.67 21.90
N VAL A 146 -0.90 -5.24 22.03
CA VAL A 146 0.02 -4.94 23.14
C VAL A 146 1.22 -4.23 22.54
N VAL A 147 1.45 -2.99 22.97
CA VAL A 147 2.64 -2.23 22.64
C VAL A 147 3.58 -2.33 23.82
N ASP A 148 4.78 -2.83 23.59
CA ASP A 148 5.79 -2.99 24.64
C ASP A 148 7.11 -2.34 24.23
N GLN A 149 7.65 -1.52 25.14
CA GLN A 149 9.01 -1.03 25.08
C GLN A 149 9.93 -1.94 25.89
N THR A 150 10.25 -3.12 25.36
CA THR A 150 11.14 -4.03 26.09
C THR A 150 12.54 -3.42 26.25
N THR A 151 13.12 -3.54 27.45
CA THR A 151 14.51 -3.13 27.70
C THR A 151 15.48 -4.18 27.14
N GLN A 152 15.89 -4.05 25.87
CA GLN A 152 17.22 -4.35 25.25
C GLN A 152 17.12 -4.96 23.82
N PRO A 153 17.75 -4.37 22.77
CA PRO A 153 18.05 -2.97 22.57
C PRO A 153 17.08 -2.38 21.53
N ARG A 154 16.24 -1.44 21.95
CA ARG A 154 15.84 -0.27 21.14
C ARG A 154 14.69 -0.38 20.13
N GLU A 155 13.98 -1.48 19.96
CA GLU A 155 12.79 -1.52 19.08
C GLU A 155 11.49 -1.53 19.89
N TRP A 156 10.46 -0.79 19.43
CA TRP A 156 9.11 -0.98 19.97
C TRP A 156 8.47 -2.19 19.30
N GLN A 157 7.73 -2.98 20.05
CA GLN A 157 6.99 -4.11 19.51
C GLN A 157 5.49 -3.84 19.62
N ILE A 158 4.76 -4.01 18.51
CA ILE A 158 3.30 -4.12 18.52
C ILE A 158 2.97 -5.60 18.30
N GLU A 159 2.49 -6.26 19.34
CA GLU A 159 1.95 -7.61 19.26
C GLU A 159 0.45 -7.56 19.03
N VAL A 160 -0.02 -8.22 17.97
CA VAL A 160 -1.44 -8.40 17.68
C VAL A 160 -1.76 -9.88 17.81
N THR A 161 -2.66 -10.20 18.73
CA THR A 161 -3.23 -11.55 18.80
C THR A 161 -4.61 -11.54 18.15
N LEU A 162 -4.75 -12.28 17.04
CA LEU A 162 -6.03 -12.45 16.34
C LEU A 162 -6.80 -13.66 16.91
N ALA A 163 -6.13 -14.57 17.61
CA ALA A 163 -6.73 -15.74 18.24
C ALA A 163 -7.09 -15.55 19.72
N ASN A 164 -7.96 -14.60 20.05
CA ASN A 164 -8.65 -14.69 21.34
C ASN A 164 -9.93 -15.51 21.20
N ALA A 165 -9.81 -16.85 21.30
CA ALA A 165 -10.80 -17.90 21.63
C ALA A 165 -12.24 -17.84 21.06
N SER A 166 -12.53 -16.89 20.18
CA SER A 166 -13.88 -16.50 19.74
C SER A 166 -13.91 -16.10 18.28
N MET A 167 -12.93 -16.57 17.46
CA MET A 167 -13.15 -16.67 16.03
C MET A 167 -14.47 -17.45 15.86
N PRO A 168 -15.56 -16.83 15.37
CA PRO A 168 -16.80 -17.53 15.12
C PRO A 168 -16.46 -18.70 14.21
N PRO A 169 -17.04 -19.88 14.43
CA PRO A 169 -16.70 -21.11 13.69
C PRO A 169 -16.96 -21.05 12.17
N ASN A 170 -17.35 -19.88 11.64
CA ASN A 170 -17.74 -19.66 10.26
C ASN A 170 -16.78 -18.75 9.49
N MET A 171 -15.64 -18.33 10.03
CA MET A 171 -14.73 -17.43 9.28
C MET A 171 -13.45 -18.16 8.89
N CYS A 172 -13.19 -18.18 7.58
CA CYS A 172 -11.99 -18.71 6.96
C CYS A 172 -11.08 -17.54 6.53
N ALA A 173 -9.77 -17.79 6.48
CA ALA A 173 -8.63 -16.87 6.22
C ALA A 173 -8.94 -15.36 6.29
N PRO A 174 -8.46 -14.58 7.29
CA PRO A 174 -8.28 -13.16 7.06
C PRO A 174 -7.25 -13.01 5.93
N GLU A 175 -7.67 -12.37 4.86
CA GLU A 175 -6.81 -12.13 3.70
C GLU A 175 -6.11 -10.79 3.80
N GLU A 176 -6.66 -9.88 4.59
CA GLU A 176 -6.14 -8.53 4.78
C GLU A 176 -6.53 -8.04 6.17
N LEU A 177 -5.54 -7.57 6.93
CA LEU A 177 -5.71 -6.81 8.16
C LEU A 177 -5.03 -5.45 7.99
N LYS A 178 -5.84 -4.39 7.99
CA LYS A 178 -5.39 -3.02 7.88
C LYS A 178 -5.60 -2.30 9.21
N VAL A 179 -4.51 -1.83 9.81
CA VAL A 179 -4.47 -1.12 11.09
C VAL A 179 -3.97 0.30 10.83
N THR A 180 -4.82 1.30 11.06
CA THR A 180 -4.45 2.71 10.98
C THR A 180 -4.35 3.29 12.37
N ILE A 181 -3.14 3.68 12.78
CA ILE A 181 -2.85 4.40 14.01
C ILE A 181 -2.87 5.88 13.69
N PHE A 182 -3.66 6.66 14.43
CA PHE A 182 -3.79 8.09 14.13
C PHE A 182 -2.60 8.88 14.65
N GLY A 183 -2.13 9.83 13.84
CA GLY A 183 -1.12 10.83 14.20
C GLY A 183 -1.69 12.14 14.73
N SER A 184 -3.01 12.30 14.73
CA SER A 184 -3.66 13.54 15.18
C SER A 184 -4.12 13.47 16.63
N SER A 185 -4.01 14.59 17.34
CA SER A 185 -4.68 14.82 18.62
C SER A 185 -5.87 15.77 18.44
N SER A 186 -6.99 15.48 19.11
CA SER A 186 -7.94 16.54 19.50
C SER A 186 -7.24 17.53 20.48
N PRO A 187 -7.88 18.57 21.07
CA PRO A 187 -7.19 19.60 21.87
C PRO A 187 -6.36 19.14 23.09
N ALA A 188 -6.24 17.83 23.34
CA ALA A 188 -5.24 17.25 24.22
C ALA A 188 -4.46 16.16 23.45
N GLY A 189 -3.15 16.36 23.31
CA GLY A 189 -2.16 15.44 22.74
C GLY A 189 -2.36 13.99 23.21
N ALA A 190 -2.18 13.04 22.29
CA ALA A 190 -2.32 11.61 22.54
C ALA A 190 -1.13 10.81 21.99
N LEU A 191 -1.02 9.56 22.44
CA LEU A 191 -0.17 8.49 21.88
C LEU A 191 -0.25 8.50 20.35
N VAL A 192 0.88 8.72 19.73
CA VAL A 192 1.05 8.77 18.28
C VAL A 192 2.37 8.12 17.98
N ILE A 193 2.40 7.37 16.88
CA ILE A 193 3.64 7.11 16.19
C ILE A 193 4.05 8.46 15.58
N ALA A 194 5.13 9.04 16.08
CA ALA A 194 5.71 10.24 15.49
C ALA A 194 6.90 9.86 14.62
N ASN A 195 6.97 10.50 13.45
CA ASN A 195 8.09 10.34 12.54
C ASN A 195 9.40 10.68 13.25
N PRO A 196 10.49 10.03 12.85
CA PRO A 196 11.81 10.29 13.41
C PRO A 196 12.26 11.73 13.20
N THR A 197 13.22 12.18 14.02
CA THR A 197 13.68 13.58 14.04
C THR A 197 14.62 13.95 12.91
N HIS A 198 15.09 12.95 12.14
CA HIS A 198 16.01 13.13 11.02
C HIS A 198 15.46 12.40 9.80
N ALA A 199 15.79 12.93 8.62
CA ALA A 199 15.40 12.31 7.36
C ALA A 199 16.28 11.09 7.09
N ASN A 200 15.68 9.95 6.76
CA ASN A 200 16.37 8.72 6.42
C ASN A 200 15.38 7.68 5.85
N THR A 201 15.92 6.57 5.36
CA THR A 201 15.15 5.34 5.12
C THR A 201 15.11 4.52 6.41
N TYR A 202 13.91 4.11 6.81
CA TYR A 202 13.65 3.34 8.02
C TYR A 202 13.02 2.00 7.65
N THR A 203 13.64 0.91 8.09
CA THR A 203 13.15 -0.45 7.85
C THR A 203 12.27 -0.88 9.00
N TRP A 204 11.01 -1.20 8.72
CA TRP A 204 10.10 -1.85 9.67
C TRP A 204 10.07 -3.34 9.37
N ASP A 205 10.03 -4.15 10.42
CA ASP A 205 10.03 -5.61 10.31
C ASP A 205 8.77 -6.19 10.92
N ASP A 206 8.27 -7.28 10.35
CA ASP A 206 7.10 -7.97 10.86
C ASP A 206 7.30 -9.50 10.87
N GLY A 207 6.86 -10.13 11.95
CA GLY A 207 6.83 -11.58 12.11
C GLY A 207 5.40 -12.10 12.16
N LEU A 208 4.98 -12.81 11.12
CA LEU A 208 3.63 -13.38 11.01
C LEU A 208 3.63 -14.86 11.35
N LEU A 209 2.77 -15.25 12.30
CA LEU A 209 2.55 -16.63 12.68
C LEU A 209 1.24 -17.15 12.06
N SER A 210 1.29 -18.31 11.40
CA SER A 210 0.07 -18.96 10.90
C SER A 210 -0.79 -19.50 12.04
N TYR A 211 -2.12 -19.52 11.90
CA TYR A 211 -3.06 -20.11 12.86
C TYR A 211 -2.66 -21.52 13.27
N GLY A 212 -2.54 -21.76 14.58
CA GLY A 212 -2.07 -23.03 15.14
C GLY A 212 -0.55 -23.17 15.17
N GLY A 213 0.19 -22.10 14.88
CA GLY A 213 1.63 -21.97 15.12
C GLY A 213 2.54 -22.84 14.24
N SER A 214 2.05 -23.34 13.10
CA SER A 214 2.80 -24.31 12.28
C SER A 214 3.83 -23.69 11.33
N GLN A 215 3.67 -22.42 10.94
CA GLN A 215 4.55 -21.69 10.04
C GLN A 215 4.75 -20.25 10.54
N VAL A 216 5.97 -19.72 10.41
CA VAL A 216 6.31 -18.32 10.70
C VAL A 216 7.06 -17.72 9.52
N VAL A 217 6.73 -16.49 9.16
CA VAL A 217 7.40 -15.73 8.08
C VAL A 217 7.79 -14.36 8.61
N PHE A 218 8.97 -13.90 8.23
CA PHE A 218 9.44 -12.55 8.49
C PHE A 218 9.47 -11.76 7.19
N VAL A 219 8.94 -10.54 7.23
CA VAL A 219 8.88 -9.60 6.11
C VAL A 219 9.29 -8.21 6.60
N SER A 220 9.72 -7.36 5.68
CA SER A 220 10.20 -6.02 6.01
C SER A 220 9.71 -5.03 4.97
N ASP A 221 9.51 -3.78 5.38
CA ASP A 221 9.20 -2.66 4.49
C ASP A 221 10.11 -1.47 4.80
N ASN A 222 10.43 -0.65 3.79
CA ASN A 222 11.28 0.52 3.91
C ASN A 222 10.47 1.79 3.70
N VAL A 223 10.38 2.62 4.72
CA VAL A 223 9.72 3.92 4.66
C VAL A 223 10.77 5.03 4.63
N VAL A 224 10.64 5.93 3.66
CA VAL A 224 11.48 7.13 3.59
C VAL A 224 10.79 8.28 4.32
N ILE A 225 11.47 8.82 5.32
CA ILE A 225 11.04 10.00 6.05
C ILE A 225 11.96 11.15 5.64
N GLY A 226 11.38 12.28 5.26
CA GLY A 226 12.08 13.45 4.76
C GLY A 226 11.10 14.58 4.47
N THR A 227 11.61 15.72 4.01
CA THR A 227 10.72 16.81 3.62
C THR A 227 9.83 16.36 2.48
N ASP A 228 8.54 16.65 2.58
CA ASP A 228 7.51 16.42 1.56
C ASP A 228 6.86 17.79 1.30
N THR A 229 7.17 18.37 0.15
CA THR A 229 6.88 19.79 -0.16
C THR A 229 5.47 20.01 -0.66
N ASP A 230 4.94 19.05 -1.41
CA ASP A 230 3.61 19.12 -2.01
C ASP A 230 2.55 18.31 -1.24
N ALA A 231 2.97 17.52 -0.25
CA ALA A 231 2.14 16.76 0.67
C ALA A 231 1.37 15.62 -0.01
N ASP A 232 2.00 14.94 -0.96
CA ASP A 232 1.40 13.82 -1.69
C ASP A 232 1.63 12.45 -1.02
N GLY A 233 2.50 12.40 0.01
CA GLY A 233 2.84 11.20 0.76
C GLY A 233 4.23 10.65 0.48
N TRP A 234 4.95 11.18 -0.49
CA TRP A 234 6.34 10.82 -0.81
C TRP A 234 7.30 11.91 -0.33
N ALA A 235 8.44 11.50 0.26
CA ALA A 235 9.47 12.46 0.60
C ALA A 235 10.17 12.94 -0.68
N ASN A 236 10.51 14.23 -0.77
CA ASN A 236 11.20 14.87 -1.91
C ASN A 236 12.40 14.08 -2.47
N THR A 237 13.06 13.24 -1.66
CA THR A 237 14.22 12.43 -2.05
C THR A 237 13.88 11.17 -2.84
N VAL A 238 12.62 10.73 -2.79
CA VAL A 238 12.09 9.56 -3.51
C VAL A 238 10.85 9.89 -4.34
N ASP A 239 10.45 11.16 -4.32
CA ASP A 239 9.34 11.69 -5.09
C ASP A 239 9.83 12.12 -6.49
N ASN A 240 9.28 11.50 -7.53
CA ASN A 240 9.60 11.82 -8.92
C ASN A 240 9.05 13.18 -9.37
N CYS A 241 8.18 13.82 -8.56
CA CYS A 241 7.64 15.16 -8.78
C CYS A 241 7.52 15.98 -7.49
N SER A 242 8.64 16.17 -6.76
CA SER A 242 8.76 16.87 -5.45
C SER A 242 8.07 18.24 -5.21
N THR A 243 7.39 18.83 -6.20
CA THR A 243 6.62 20.06 -6.06
C THR A 243 5.22 20.00 -6.68
N VAL A 244 4.81 18.84 -7.21
CA VAL A 244 3.53 18.61 -7.88
C VAL A 244 2.94 17.29 -7.36
N VAL A 245 1.84 17.40 -6.61
CA VAL A 245 1.17 16.27 -5.97
C VAL A 245 0.87 15.12 -6.95
N ASN A 246 1.49 13.95 -6.75
CA ASN A 246 1.29 12.76 -7.56
C ASN A 246 1.55 11.46 -6.75
N ALA A 247 0.65 11.18 -5.80
CA ALA A 247 0.78 10.07 -4.86
C ALA A 247 0.94 8.66 -5.51
N ASP A 248 0.56 8.49 -6.78
CA ASP A 248 0.73 7.24 -7.55
C ASP A 248 2.13 7.07 -8.16
N GLN A 249 2.94 8.14 -8.19
CA GLN A 249 4.31 8.17 -8.69
C GLN A 249 4.45 7.57 -10.08
N LEU A 250 3.44 7.78 -10.94
CA LEU A 250 3.50 7.36 -12.34
C LEU A 250 4.67 8.06 -13.04
N ASN A 251 5.34 7.28 -13.88
CA ASN A 251 6.50 7.66 -14.69
C ASN A 251 6.54 6.70 -15.88
N THR A 252 5.94 7.14 -16.99
CA THR A 252 5.60 6.32 -18.14
C THR A 252 6.82 5.94 -18.98
N ASP A 253 7.78 6.85 -19.12
CA ASP A 253 9.01 6.63 -19.88
C ASP A 253 10.21 6.09 -19.06
N GLY A 254 10.08 6.09 -17.73
CA GLY A 254 11.10 5.64 -16.79
C GLY A 254 12.24 6.64 -16.58
N ASP A 255 12.05 7.92 -16.87
CA ASP A 255 13.06 8.96 -16.71
C ASP A 255 13.13 9.49 -15.25
N SER A 256 13.71 10.66 -14.99
CA SER A 256 13.80 11.22 -13.63
C SER A 256 12.56 11.99 -13.15
N LEU A 257 11.65 12.35 -14.05
CA LEU A 257 10.43 13.10 -13.79
C LEU A 257 9.25 12.11 -13.79
N GLY A 258 8.22 12.40 -13.00
CA GLY A 258 6.95 11.65 -13.09
C GLY A 258 5.98 12.34 -14.03
N ASP A 259 4.97 11.62 -14.49
CA ASP A 259 3.97 12.11 -15.46
C ASP A 259 3.26 13.40 -15.02
N ALA A 260 3.27 13.71 -13.72
CA ALA A 260 2.65 14.93 -13.20
C ALA A 260 3.49 16.20 -13.41
N CYS A 261 4.79 16.06 -13.64
CA CYS A 261 5.74 17.17 -13.75
C CYS A 261 6.73 17.03 -14.92
N ASP A 262 6.65 15.93 -15.66
CA ASP A 262 7.25 15.80 -16.97
C ASP A 262 6.45 16.63 -17.98
N PRO A 263 7.11 17.40 -18.88
CA PRO A 263 6.43 18.00 -20.02
C PRO A 263 6.23 17.07 -21.22
N ASP A 264 6.78 15.86 -21.22
CA ASP A 264 6.79 14.85 -22.30
C ASP A 264 6.78 13.43 -21.70
N ASP A 265 5.61 12.97 -21.24
CA ASP A 265 5.44 11.78 -20.39
C ASP A 265 5.92 10.45 -21.02
N ASP A 266 6.05 10.39 -22.35
CA ASP A 266 6.48 9.19 -23.09
C ASP A 266 7.83 9.35 -23.83
N ASN A 267 8.44 10.54 -23.71
CA ASN A 267 9.75 10.91 -24.26
C ASN A 267 9.88 10.59 -25.77
N ASP A 268 8.82 10.84 -26.54
CA ASP A 268 8.79 10.74 -28.01
C ASP A 268 9.34 12.02 -28.70
N GLY A 269 9.52 13.10 -27.93
CA GLY A 269 10.02 14.40 -28.38
C GLY A 269 8.92 15.45 -28.61
N PHE A 270 7.67 15.16 -28.23
CA PHE A 270 6.52 16.06 -28.32
C PHE A 270 5.88 16.25 -26.96
N SER A 271 5.84 17.50 -26.49
CA SER A 271 5.28 17.78 -25.17
C SER A 271 3.79 17.42 -25.06
N ASP A 272 3.33 17.01 -23.88
CA ASP A 272 1.93 16.64 -23.61
C ASP A 272 0.96 17.76 -23.97
N VAL A 273 1.39 19.02 -23.84
CA VAL A 273 0.59 20.19 -24.23
C VAL A 273 0.30 20.18 -25.73
N VAL A 274 1.31 19.85 -26.55
CA VAL A 274 1.17 19.73 -28.00
C VAL A 274 0.25 18.56 -28.32
N GLU A 275 0.48 17.40 -27.70
CA GLU A 275 -0.29 16.18 -27.90
C GLU A 275 -1.76 16.30 -27.50
N THR A 276 -2.01 16.83 -26.30
CA THR A 276 -3.35 17.20 -25.84
C THR A 276 -4.00 18.20 -26.80
N SER A 277 -3.23 19.16 -27.33
CA SER A 277 -3.72 20.14 -28.28
C SER A 277 -3.97 19.57 -29.68
N VAL A 278 -3.62 18.31 -29.96
CA VAL A 278 -3.90 17.61 -31.23
C VAL A 278 -4.73 16.33 -31.07
N GLY A 279 -5.05 15.94 -29.81
CA GLY A 279 -5.91 14.82 -29.47
C GLY A 279 -5.21 13.48 -29.25
N THR A 280 -3.86 13.43 -29.28
CA THR A 280 -3.08 12.22 -28.99
C THR A 280 -2.98 11.94 -27.49
N ASN A 281 -2.49 10.74 -27.15
CA ASN A 281 -2.24 10.29 -25.79
C ASN A 281 -0.79 10.58 -25.40
N PRO A 282 -0.55 11.46 -24.42
CA PRO A 282 0.80 11.78 -23.95
C PRO A 282 1.57 10.62 -23.32
N LEU A 283 0.89 9.51 -23.01
CA LEU A 283 1.49 8.37 -22.34
C LEU A 283 1.91 7.25 -23.33
N VAL A 284 1.89 7.50 -24.64
CA VAL A 284 2.08 6.46 -25.65
C VAL A 284 2.98 6.95 -26.76
N ARG A 285 4.26 6.62 -26.60
CA ARG A 285 5.32 6.97 -27.55
C ARG A 285 5.05 6.51 -28.98
N CYS A 286 4.44 5.32 -29.17
CA CYS A 286 4.18 4.76 -30.49
C CYS A 286 2.88 3.95 -30.59
N GLY A 287 2.25 4.02 -31.75
CA GLY A 287 1.12 3.20 -32.17
C GLY A 287 -0.24 3.90 -32.09
N THR A 288 -1.26 3.19 -31.61
CA THR A 288 -2.63 3.76 -31.58
C THR A 288 -2.72 4.87 -30.53
N ASN A 289 -3.22 6.03 -30.94
CA ASN A 289 -3.25 7.26 -30.16
C ASN A 289 -1.89 7.89 -29.80
N ALA A 290 -0.80 7.52 -30.46
CA ALA A 290 0.51 8.16 -30.31
C ALA A 290 0.69 9.34 -31.27
N TRP A 291 1.60 10.26 -30.91
CA TRP A 291 2.22 11.19 -31.84
C TRP A 291 3.65 10.72 -32.20
N PRO A 292 4.25 11.16 -33.33
CA PRO A 292 3.58 11.59 -34.56
C PRO A 292 2.55 10.56 -35.05
N ALA A 293 1.50 11.03 -35.74
CA ALA A 293 0.44 10.16 -36.25
C ALA A 293 0.96 9.11 -37.25
N ASP A 294 1.15 7.87 -36.77
CA ASP A 294 1.52 6.67 -37.53
C ASP A 294 0.28 5.78 -37.71
N ILE A 295 -0.44 5.98 -38.82
CA ILE A 295 -1.76 5.34 -39.05
C ILE A 295 -1.59 3.86 -39.36
N ASN A 296 -0.51 3.50 -40.06
CA ASN A 296 -0.28 2.13 -40.51
C ASN A 296 0.65 1.33 -39.56
N ASN A 297 1.15 1.98 -38.49
CA ASN A 297 2.02 1.45 -37.46
C ASN A 297 3.37 0.93 -38.02
N ASP A 298 3.96 1.64 -38.98
CA ASP A 298 5.25 1.28 -39.59
C ASP A 298 6.46 2.05 -39.04
N GLY A 299 6.22 2.92 -38.06
CA GLY A 299 7.23 3.70 -37.35
C GLY A 299 7.57 5.03 -38.02
N PHE A 300 6.88 5.42 -39.09
CA PHE A 300 7.09 6.70 -39.76
C PHE A 300 5.77 7.40 -40.03
N SER A 301 5.74 8.72 -39.84
CA SER A 301 4.69 9.57 -40.40
C SER A 301 5.07 9.93 -41.83
N ASP A 302 4.48 9.27 -42.83
CA ASP A 302 4.81 9.48 -44.23
C ASP A 302 3.60 9.42 -45.20
N ILE A 303 3.90 9.34 -46.50
CA ILE A 303 2.86 9.33 -47.55
C ILE A 303 1.96 8.09 -47.49
N THR A 304 2.45 6.99 -46.92
CA THR A 304 1.69 5.76 -46.77
C THR A 304 0.59 5.92 -45.73
N ASP A 305 0.79 6.69 -44.67
CA ASP A 305 -0.27 7.03 -43.72
C ASP A 305 -1.36 7.88 -44.36
N VAL A 306 -0.97 8.89 -45.15
CA VAL A 306 -1.94 9.70 -45.91
C VAL A 306 -2.66 8.85 -46.95
N SER A 307 -2.01 7.83 -47.53
CA SER A 307 -2.68 6.89 -48.43
C SER A 307 -3.79 6.10 -47.72
N VAL A 308 -3.57 5.71 -46.47
CA VAL A 308 -4.61 5.07 -45.64
C VAL A 308 -5.71 6.08 -45.28
N LEU A 309 -5.35 7.32 -44.96
CA LEU A 309 -6.29 8.39 -44.64
C LEU A 309 -7.22 8.75 -45.81
N THR A 310 -6.66 8.92 -47.00
CA THR A 310 -7.38 9.32 -48.23
C THR A 310 -8.34 8.25 -48.75
N ASN A 311 -8.10 6.98 -48.44
CA ASN A 311 -9.02 5.89 -48.80
C ASN A 311 -10.38 5.99 -48.08
N VAL A 312 -10.45 6.73 -46.97
CA VAL A 312 -11.67 6.92 -46.16
C VAL A 312 -12.09 8.39 -46.10
N PHE A 313 -11.62 9.22 -47.02
CA PHE A 313 -11.96 10.64 -47.08
C PHE A 313 -13.48 10.84 -47.28
N GLY A 314 -14.11 11.64 -46.43
CA GLY A 314 -15.55 11.90 -46.43
C GLY A 314 -16.41 10.83 -45.76
N GLU A 315 -15.83 9.75 -45.23
CA GLU A 315 -16.55 8.75 -44.44
C GLU A 315 -16.85 9.27 -43.03
N SER A 316 -17.99 8.85 -42.48
CA SER A 316 -18.33 9.21 -41.11
C SER A 316 -17.56 8.37 -40.09
N VAL A 317 -17.26 8.96 -38.93
CA VAL A 317 -16.72 8.27 -37.75
C VAL A 317 -17.87 8.07 -36.76
N PRO A 318 -18.39 6.85 -36.55
CA PRO A 318 -18.17 5.57 -37.26
C PRO A 318 -18.96 5.48 -38.60
N PRO A 319 -18.58 4.62 -39.59
CA PRO A 319 -17.78 3.39 -39.49
C PRO A 319 -16.27 3.49 -39.79
N ALA A 320 -15.72 4.67 -40.08
CA ALA A 320 -14.26 4.83 -40.19
C ALA A 320 -13.57 4.58 -38.82
N PRO A 321 -12.30 4.12 -38.78
CA PRO A 321 -11.55 3.97 -37.53
C PRO A 321 -11.56 5.30 -36.75
N ALA A 322 -11.85 5.25 -35.45
CA ALA A 322 -11.77 6.43 -34.61
C ALA A 322 -10.32 6.92 -34.60
N ARG A 323 -10.09 8.15 -35.08
CA ARG A 323 -8.77 8.74 -35.23
C ARG A 323 -8.55 9.78 -34.14
N TYR A 324 -8.21 9.28 -32.96
CA TYR A 324 -7.80 10.13 -31.85
C TYR A 324 -6.47 10.86 -32.21
N ASN A 325 -5.65 10.30 -33.10
CA ASN A 325 -4.28 10.76 -33.34
C ASN A 325 -4.08 12.00 -34.26
N ILE A 326 -5.12 12.63 -34.82
CA ILE A 326 -4.94 13.65 -35.88
C ILE A 326 -5.76 14.94 -35.64
N ALA A 327 -6.71 14.93 -34.69
CA ALA A 327 -7.65 16.03 -34.53
C ALA A 327 -7.94 16.40 -33.05
N PRO A 328 -7.64 17.66 -32.64
CA PRO A 328 -8.10 18.27 -31.40
C PRO A 328 -9.42 19.02 -31.52
N ASP A 329 -10.05 19.03 -32.69
CA ASP A 329 -11.38 19.61 -32.81
C ASP A 329 -12.40 18.67 -32.14
N PRO A 330 -13.48 19.20 -31.54
CA PRO A 330 -14.56 18.35 -31.04
C PRO A 330 -14.94 17.41 -32.18
N PRO A 331 -14.84 16.08 -32.00
CA PRO A 331 -14.70 15.12 -33.10
C PRO A 331 -15.72 15.43 -34.17
N ASP A 332 -15.27 16.08 -35.26
CA ASP A 332 -16.13 16.19 -36.40
C ASP A 332 -16.25 14.76 -36.92
N THR A 333 -17.48 14.32 -37.09
CA THR A 333 -17.76 12.90 -37.28
C THR A 333 -17.37 12.46 -38.69
N PHE A 334 -16.35 13.05 -39.33
CA PHE A 334 -15.98 12.92 -40.73
C PHE A 334 -14.48 13.06 -40.96
N VAL A 335 -13.93 12.34 -41.95
CA VAL A 335 -12.55 12.53 -42.42
C VAL A 335 -12.51 13.65 -43.46
N ASP A 336 -11.70 14.69 -43.26
CA ASP A 336 -11.66 15.88 -44.11
C ASP A 336 -10.24 16.34 -44.50
N ILE A 337 -10.16 17.52 -45.15
CA ILE A 337 -8.88 18.07 -45.65
C ILE A 337 -7.98 18.60 -44.53
N THR A 338 -8.56 18.93 -43.38
CA THR A 338 -7.87 19.40 -42.19
C THR A 338 -7.02 18.28 -41.62
N ASP A 339 -7.53 17.04 -41.63
CA ASP A 339 -6.79 15.83 -41.23
C ASP A 339 -5.53 15.63 -42.07
N VAL A 340 -5.68 15.68 -43.40
CA VAL A 340 -4.55 15.51 -44.35
C VAL A 340 -3.52 16.61 -44.14
N THR A 341 -3.97 17.86 -43.96
CA THR A 341 -3.09 19.02 -43.85
C THR A 341 -2.23 18.97 -42.58
N ARG A 342 -2.76 18.45 -41.48
CA ARG A 342 -2.01 18.25 -40.23
C ARG A 342 -0.94 17.16 -40.37
N MET A 343 -1.27 16.01 -40.95
CA MET A 343 -0.30 14.93 -41.19
C MET A 343 0.87 15.36 -42.08
N VAL A 344 0.60 16.10 -43.15
CA VAL A 344 1.65 16.58 -44.07
C VAL A 344 2.66 17.50 -43.34
N GLY A 345 2.23 18.17 -42.26
CA GLY A 345 3.10 19.02 -41.44
C GLY A 345 4.20 18.27 -40.68
N VAL A 346 4.04 16.96 -40.48
CA VAL A 346 4.95 16.10 -39.68
C VAL A 346 5.61 14.98 -40.50
N PHE A 347 5.53 15.06 -41.82
CA PHE A 347 6.14 14.07 -42.71
C PHE A 347 7.65 13.89 -42.50
N GLY A 348 8.06 12.63 -42.44
CA GLY A 348 9.45 12.22 -42.22
C GLY A 348 9.88 12.24 -40.76
N GLN A 349 8.97 12.52 -39.83
CA GLN A 349 9.19 12.25 -38.41
C GLN A 349 9.00 10.74 -38.18
N ALA A 350 10.00 10.13 -37.54
CA ALA A 350 9.95 8.74 -37.15
C ALA A 350 9.45 8.66 -35.70
N CYS A 351 8.69 7.61 -35.41
CA CYS A 351 8.45 7.15 -34.05
C CYS A 351 9.75 6.50 -33.55
N PRO A 352 10.44 7.07 -32.54
CA PRO A 352 11.79 6.64 -32.18
C PRO A 352 11.84 5.31 -31.42
#